data_AF-A0A352BTC1-F1
#
_entry.id   AF-A0A352BTC1-F1
#
_cell.length_a   1.000
_cell.length_b   1.000
_cell.length_c   1.000
_cell.angle_alpha   90.00
_cell.angle_beta   90.00
_cell.angle_gamma   90.00
#
_symmetry.space_group_name_H-M   'P 1'
#
loop_
_entity.id
_entity.type
_entity.pdbx_description
1 polymer ?
#
loop_
_entity_poly.entity_id
_entity_poly.type
_entity_poly.pdbx_seq_one_letter_code
_entity_poly.pdbx_strand_id
1 'polypeptide(L)' 'LRINAYPSLVFFDENGELIQALPGYKSAQELEIFLKMVASDDYKNITTEPAWAEYQAAFKSTF' A
#
# COMPACT_ATOMS: atom_id res chain seq x y z
N LEU A 1 -15.75 5.65 -3.72
CA LEU A 1 -14.72 5.87 -2.68
C LEU A 1 -15.30 6.77 -1.59
N ARG A 2 -15.33 6.34 -0.32
CA ARG A 2 -15.67 7.21 0.81
C ARG A 2 -14.37 7.81 1.35
N ILE A 3 -13.94 8.92 0.77
CA ILE A 3 -12.72 9.64 1.18
C ILE A 3 -13.08 10.55 2.35
N ASN A 4 -12.56 10.24 3.55
CA ASN A 4 -12.88 10.97 4.78
C ASN A 4 -11.72 11.85 5.29
N ALA A 5 -10.56 11.85 4.62
CA ALA A 5 -9.38 12.63 5.04
C ALA A 5 -8.60 13.15 3.82
N TYR A 6 -7.93 14.29 3.99
CA TYR A 6 -7.09 14.92 2.97
C TYR A 6 -5.67 15.13 3.49
N PRO A 7 -4.63 14.93 2.65
CA PRO A 7 -4.69 14.27 1.34
C PRO A 7 -5.08 12.79 1.48
N SER A 8 -5.57 12.17 0.41
CA SER A 8 -5.76 10.72 0.31
C SER A 8 -5.04 10.20 -0.91
N LEU A 9 -4.22 9.17 -0.74
CA LEU A 9 -3.57 8.45 -1.83
C LEU A 9 -4.36 7.19 -2.15
N VAL A 10 -4.51 6.88 -3.44
CA VAL A 10 -5.22 5.69 -3.89
C VAL A 10 -4.36 4.99 -4.93
N PHE A 11 -4.10 3.71 -4.72
CA PHE A 11 -3.40 2.83 -5.64
C PHE A 11 -4.42 2.03 -6.46
N PHE A 12 -4.20 2.01 -7.77
CA PHE A 12 -5.00 1.27 -8.73
C PHE A 12 -4.10 0.30 -9.48
N ASP A 13 -4.67 -0.82 -9.90
CA ASP A 13 -4.00 -1.75 -10.81
C ASP A 13 -4.08 -1.24 -12.27
N GLU A 14 -3.49 -1.99 -13.19
CA GLU A 14 -3.51 -1.70 -14.63
C GLU A 14 -4.92 -1.70 -15.25
N ASN A 15 -5.88 -2.36 -14.61
CA ASN A 15 -7.28 -2.46 -15.05
C ASN A 15 -8.17 -1.37 -14.43
N GLY A 16 -7.63 -0.55 -13.51
CA GLY A 16 -8.37 0.45 -12.75
C GLY A 16 -9.10 -0.10 -11.51
N GLU A 17 -8.81 -1.33 -11.10
CA GLU A 17 -9.27 -1.91 -9.85
C GLU A 17 -8.54 -1.29 -8.65
N LEU A 18 -9.28 -1.11 -7.56
CA LEU A 18 -8.75 -0.49 -6.34
C LEU A 18 -7.84 -1.49 -5.60
N ILE A 19 -6.55 -1.19 -5.50
CA ILE A 19 -5.62 -1.96 -4.66
C ILE A 19 -5.75 -1.50 -3.21
N GLN A 20 -5.48 -0.22 -2.95
CA GLN A 20 -5.50 0.31 -1.59
C GLN A 20 -5.73 1.81 -1.57
N ALA A 21 -6.47 2.29 -0.57
CA ALA A 21 -6.63 3.71 -0.29
C ALA A 21 -5.97 4.05 1.06
N LEU A 22 -5.06 5.00 1.05
CA LEU A 22 -4.38 5.54 2.23
C LEU A 22 -4.93 6.94 2.53
N PRO A 23 -5.82 7.08 3.52
CA PRO A 23 -6.26 8.39 3.97
C PRO A 23 -5.19 9.07 4.83
N GLY A 24 -5.05 10.38 4.65
CA GLY A 24 -4.15 11.23 5.42
C GLY A 24 -2.73 11.32 4.83
N TYR A 25 -1.98 12.30 5.33
CA TYR A 25 -0.57 12.46 4.97
C TYR A 25 0.27 11.28 5.50
N LYS A 26 1.21 10.82 4.67
CA LYS A 26 2.18 9.77 4.97
C LYS A 26 3.55 10.28 4.53
N SER A 27 4.57 10.05 5.35
CA SER A 27 5.96 10.34 5.01
C SER A 27 6.48 9.38 3.92
N ALA A 28 7.61 9.72 3.28
CA ALA A 28 8.20 8.89 2.24
C ALA A 28 8.54 7.47 2.74
N GLN A 29 9.03 7.34 3.97
CA GLN A 29 9.35 6.05 4.59
C GLN A 29 8.09 5.20 4.82
N GLU A 30 6.99 5.83 5.24
CA GLU A 30 5.71 5.12 5.42
C GLU A 30 5.07 4.72 4.10
N LEU A 31 5.32 5.46 3.02
CA LEU A 31 4.81 5.16 1.68
C LEU A 31 5.61 4.07 0.95
N GLU A 32 6.90 3.92 1.27
CA GLU A 32 7.81 3.02 0.55
C GLU A 32 7.30 1.59 0.47
N ILE A 33 6.80 1.06 1.58
CA ILE A 33 6.30 -0.31 1.65
C ILE A 33 5.13 -0.52 0.69
N PHE A 34 4.22 0.45 0.61
CA PHE A 34 3.08 0.38 -0.29
C PHE A 34 3.52 0.53 -1.75
N LEU A 35 4.45 1.45 -2.02
CA LEU A 35 5.00 1.64 -3.37
C LEU A 35 5.71 0.39 -3.88
N LYS A 36 6.55 -0.24 -3.05
CA LYS A 36 7.25 -1.48 -3.40
C LYS A 36 6.30 -2.66 -3.54
N MET A 37 5.31 -2.77 -2.66
CA MET A 37 4.28 -3.81 -2.76
C MET A 37 3.50 -3.71 -4.08
N VAL A 38 3.09 -2.50 -4.48
CA VAL A 38 2.37 -2.28 -5.74
C VAL A 38 3.29 -2.50 -6.94
N ALA A 39 4.54 -2.00 -6.89
CA ALA A 39 5.49 -2.15 -7.99
C ALA A 39 5.91 -3.61 -8.25
N SER A 40 5.97 -4.43 -7.20
CA SER A 40 6.33 -5.86 -7.30
C SER A 40 5.12 -6.78 -7.50
N ASP A 41 3.90 -6.24 -7.63
CA ASP A 41 2.65 -7.01 -7.66
C ASP A 41 2.39 -7.88 -6.41
N ASP A 42 3.10 -7.64 -5.31
CA ASP A 42 2.98 -8.42 -4.07
C ASP A 42 1.58 -8.34 -3.47
N TYR A 43 0.84 -7.25 -3.72
CA TYR A 43 -0.54 -7.08 -3.29
C TYR A 43 -1.48 -8.18 -3.82
N LYS A 44 -1.13 -8.86 -4.93
CA LYS A 44 -1.90 -9.99 -5.47
C LYS A 44 -1.81 -11.23 -4.56
N ASN A 45 -0.70 -11.38 -3.83
CA ASN A 45 -0.45 -12.49 -2.91
C ASN A 45 -0.86 -12.16 -1.47
N ILE A 46 -0.71 -10.89 -1.07
CA ILE A 46 -1.04 -10.40 0.27
C ILE A 46 -2.53 -10.08 0.36
N THR A 47 -3.32 -11.14 0.51
CA THR A 47 -4.79 -11.04 0.58
C THR A 47 -5.35 -11.09 2.00
N THR A 48 -4.48 -11.38 2.99
CA THR A 48 -4.89 -11.56 4.40
C THR A 48 -4.10 -10.64 5.32
N GLU A 49 -4.73 -10.22 6.42
CA GLU A 49 -4.08 -9.44 7.48
C GLU A 49 -2.77 -10.09 8.02
N PRO A 50 -2.71 -11.40 8.31
CA PRO A 50 -1.45 -12.03 8.73
C PRO A 50 -0.37 -11.96 7.66
N ALA A 51 -0.70 -12.18 6.38
CA ALA A 51 0.28 -12.05 5.29
C ALA A 51 0.81 -10.62 5.17
N TRP A 52 -0.04 -9.62 5.42
CA TRP A 52 0.38 -8.22 5.46
C TRP A 52 1.30 -7.92 6.64
N ALA A 53 1.00 -8.45 7.83
CA ALA A 53 1.86 -8.30 9.00
C ALA A 53 3.25 -8.94 8.79
N GLU A 54 3.29 -10.13 8.18
CA GLU A 54 4.54 -10.80 7.81
C GLU A 54 5.33 -10.01 6.77
N TYR A 55 4.65 -9.48 5.74
CA TYR A 55 5.28 -8.62 4.73
C TYR A 55 5.89 -7.37 5.36
N GLN A 56 5.16 -6.71 6.26
CA GLN A 56 5.65 -5.56 7.01
C GLN A 56 6.86 -5.91 7.88
N ALA A 57 6.84 -7.05 8.57
CA ALA A 57 7.95 -7.48 9.42
C ALA A 57 9.21 -7.85 8.61
N ALA A 58 9.03 -8.42 7.42
CA ALA A 58 10.13 -8.74 6.50
C ALA A 58 10.62 -7.53 5.72
N PHE A 59 9.82 -6.47 5.63
CA PHE A 59 10.13 -5.28 4.85
C PHE A 59 11.35 -4.54 5.40
N LYS A 60 12.32 -4.29 4.52
CA LYS A 60 13.48 -3.44 4.81
C LYS A 60 13.38 -2.17 3.97
N SER A 61 13.17 -1.05 4.67
CA SER A 61 13.23 0.29 4.10
C SER A 61 14.61 0.55 3.51
N THR A 62 14.64 1.20 2.34
CA THR A 62 15.88 1.58 1.65
C THR A 62 15.98 3.09 1.40
N PHE A 63 14.99 3.87 1.83
CA PHE A 63 15.02 5.33 1.79
C PHE A 63 15.79 5.98 2.95
#